data_AF-A0A971SYG2-F1
#
_entry.id   AF-A0A971SYG2-F1
#
_cell.length_a   1.000
_cell.length_b   1.000
_cell.length_c   1.000
_cell.angle_alpha   90.00
_cell.angle_beta   90.00
_cell.angle_gamma   90.00
#
_symmetry.space_group_name_H-M   'P 1'
#
loop_
_entity.id
_entity.type
_entity.pdbx_description
1 polymer ?
#
loop_
_entity_poly.entity_id
_entity_poly.type
_entity_poly.pdbx_seq_one_letter_code
_entity_poly.pdbx_strand_id
1 'polypeptide(L)'
;MSKLKKNALAFLLWSTLAGTISFFISSVLIAVVMLHVDLVIFDTIFAGGIGGLLLGIFLLKQLQIRKMVLAGFISVPIGFWSAFILAGGVDLLFSLIGVNSENPNISGIGNIIGIIFMGLICGAIFGAIIYGRRSIWLFSTVCGVISFPFGILVGLFNSDHPIKAMIENLLAVFGPIDLNFLAIITSFGIGIGLSIGLYERIKQNGIVKRSAS
;
A
#
# COMPACT_ATOMS: atom_id res chain seq x y z
N MET A 1 20.43 11.76 12.65
CA MET A 1 20.15 11.22 11.29
C MET A 1 21.37 11.15 10.36
N SER A 2 22.37 12.04 10.47
CA SER A 2 23.63 11.95 9.68
C SER A 2 24.40 10.64 9.89
N LYS A 3 24.36 10.04 11.09
CA LYS A 3 24.92 8.72 11.39
C LYS A 3 24.14 7.54 10.77
N LEU A 4 22.81 7.62 10.64
CA LEU A 4 21.99 6.58 9.98
C LEU A 4 22.13 6.63 8.45
N LYS A 5 22.28 7.83 7.87
CA LYS A 5 22.60 7.98 6.45
C LYS A 5 23.96 7.39 6.05
N LYS A 6 24.89 7.21 7.01
CA LYS A 6 26.16 6.51 6.79
C LYS A 6 25.98 5.01 6.61
N ASN A 7 24.88 4.44 7.10
CA ASN A 7 24.60 3.01 7.00
C ASN A 7 23.32 2.79 6.19
N ALA A 8 23.47 2.69 4.86
CA ALA A 8 22.36 2.63 3.91
C ALA A 8 21.34 1.51 4.20
N LEU A 9 21.81 0.39 4.75
CA LEU A 9 20.95 -0.73 5.13
C LEU A 9 20.08 -0.39 6.35
N ALA A 10 20.63 0.29 7.35
CA ALA A 10 19.87 0.75 8.50
C ALA A 10 18.77 1.75 8.11
N PHE A 11 19.06 2.65 7.16
CA PHE A 11 18.04 3.57 6.63
C PHE A 11 16.95 2.83 5.85
N LEU A 12 17.33 1.84 5.02
CA LEU A 12 16.38 1.01 4.29
C LEU A 12 15.40 0.33 5.25
N LEU A 13 15.91 -0.39 6.26
CA LEU A 13 15.09 -1.07 7.26
C LEU A 13 14.21 -0.09 8.04
N TRP A 14 14.76 1.05 8.46
CA TRP A 14 13.99 2.08 9.15
C TRP A 14 12.85 2.61 8.28
N SER A 15 13.11 2.87 6.99
CA SER A 15 12.08 3.38 6.10
C SER A 15 10.96 2.37 5.84
N THR A 16 11.29 1.08 5.70
CA THR A 16 10.29 0.01 5.60
C THR A 16 9.46 -0.11 6.86
N LEU A 17 10.11 -0.10 8.03
CA LEU A 17 9.43 -0.16 9.33
C LEU A 17 8.50 1.05 9.53
N ALA A 18 8.99 2.25 9.24
CA ALA A 18 8.20 3.48 9.31
C ALA A 18 6.97 3.39 8.39
N GLY A 19 7.14 2.97 7.14
CA GLY A 19 6.04 2.73 6.20
C GLY A 19 5.00 1.75 6.72
N THR A 20 5.47 0.61 7.24
CA THR A 20 4.60 -0.44 7.80
C THR A 20 3.77 0.09 8.95
N ILE A 21 4.41 0.68 9.97
CA ILE A 21 3.75 1.15 11.18
C ILE A 21 2.79 2.31 10.85
N SER A 22 3.20 3.26 10.00
CA SER A 22 2.37 4.41 9.64
C SER A 22 1.06 4.00 9.00
N PHE A 23 1.11 3.15 7.98
CA PHE A 23 -0.09 2.74 7.27
C PHE A 23 -0.92 1.73 8.06
N PHE A 24 -0.29 0.85 8.85
CA PHE A 24 -1.01 -0.05 9.76
C PHE A 24 -1.82 0.72 10.80
N ILE A 25 -1.20 1.66 11.53
CA ILE A 25 -1.89 2.51 12.52
C ILE A 25 -3.01 3.28 11.83
N SER A 26 -2.73 3.82 10.64
CA SER A 26 -3.72 4.58 9.90
C SER A 26 -4.94 3.75 9.50
N SER A 27 -4.75 2.51 9.02
CA SER A 27 -5.87 1.64 8.66
C SER A 27 -6.65 1.17 9.88
N VAL A 28 -5.99 0.88 11.01
CA VAL A 28 -6.68 0.52 12.25
C VAL A 28 -7.51 1.70 12.76
N LEU A 29 -6.93 2.90 12.79
CA LEU A 29 -7.63 4.10 13.25
C LEU A 29 -8.88 4.36 12.40
N ILE A 30 -8.74 4.29 11.07
CA ILE A 30 -9.87 4.52 10.16
C ILE A 30 -10.91 3.41 10.25
N ALA A 31 -10.51 2.14 10.31
CA ALA A 31 -11.43 1.04 10.50
C ALA A 31 -12.25 1.23 11.79
N VAL A 32 -11.62 1.64 12.90
CA VAL A 32 -12.32 1.89 14.17
C VAL A 32 -13.26 3.09 14.11
N VAL A 33 -12.81 4.21 13.51
CA VAL A 33 -13.58 5.46 13.47
C VAL A 33 -14.76 5.39 12.50
N MET A 34 -14.58 4.72 11.36
CA MET A 34 -15.58 4.65 10.29
C MET A 34 -16.48 3.40 10.36
N LEU A 35 -16.39 2.62 11.44
CA LEU A 35 -17.26 1.47 11.74
C LEU A 35 -18.78 1.75 11.58
N HIS A 36 -19.20 3.01 11.66
CA HIS A 36 -20.61 3.43 11.61
C HIS A 36 -20.95 4.24 10.35
N VAL A 37 -20.01 4.40 9.41
CA VAL A 37 -20.17 5.21 8.21
C VAL A 37 -19.89 4.33 7.00
N ASP A 38 -20.93 3.91 6.28
CA ASP A 38 -20.86 3.03 5.10
C ASP A 38 -20.31 3.74 3.85
N LEU A 39 -19.24 4.52 4.00
CA LEU A 39 -18.63 5.27 2.90
C LEU A 39 -17.18 4.85 2.69
N VAL A 40 -17.00 3.67 2.08
CA VAL A 40 -15.71 3.05 1.72
C VAL A 40 -14.76 4.02 0.99
N ILE A 41 -15.29 5.00 0.25
CA ILE A 41 -14.48 6.05 -0.40
C ILE A 41 -13.69 6.85 0.64
N PHE A 42 -14.33 7.27 1.74
CA PHE A 42 -13.68 8.07 2.77
C PHE A 42 -12.62 7.26 3.52
N ASP A 43 -12.82 5.96 3.72
CA ASP A 43 -11.85 5.10 4.39
C ASP A 43 -10.50 5.10 3.67
N THR A 44 -10.54 4.92 2.35
CA THR A 44 -9.33 4.93 1.52
C THR A 44 -8.64 6.30 1.50
N ILE A 45 -9.41 7.38 1.45
CA ILE A 45 -8.90 8.77 1.44
C ILE A 45 -8.21 9.08 2.76
N PHE A 46 -8.89 8.86 3.89
CA PHE A 46 -8.34 9.19 5.19
C PHE A 46 -7.21 8.25 5.61
N ALA A 47 -7.29 6.95 5.29
CA ALA A 47 -6.20 6.03 5.59
C ALA A 47 -4.94 6.34 4.76
N GLY A 48 -5.11 6.76 3.50
CA GLY A 48 -4.01 7.26 2.70
C GLY A 48 -3.38 8.54 3.28
N GLY A 49 -4.22 9.53 3.59
CA GLY A 49 -3.77 10.83 4.12
C GLY A 49 -3.06 10.73 5.47
N ILE A 50 -3.67 10.03 6.44
CA ILE A 50 -3.10 9.82 7.78
C ILE A 50 -1.84 8.94 7.70
N GLY A 51 -1.86 7.87 6.90
CA GLY A 51 -0.68 7.04 6.65
C GLY A 51 0.49 7.84 6.07
N GLY A 52 0.22 8.71 5.08
CA GLY A 52 1.21 9.63 4.52
C GLY A 52 1.75 10.66 5.52
N LEU A 53 0.89 11.17 6.41
CA LEU A 53 1.27 12.08 7.49
C LEU A 53 2.23 11.39 8.47
N LEU A 54 1.81 10.24 9.01
CA LEU A 54 2.60 9.46 9.96
C LEU A 54 3.94 9.05 9.35
N LEU A 55 3.96 8.66 8.08
CA LEU A 55 5.19 8.30 7.38
C LEU A 55 6.16 9.49 7.30
N GLY A 56 5.65 10.67 6.95
CA GLY A 56 6.46 11.89 6.91
C GLY A 56 7.04 12.28 8.28
N ILE A 57 6.26 12.07 9.35
CA ILE A 57 6.68 12.29 10.74
C ILE A 57 7.77 11.28 11.13
N PHE A 58 7.57 9.98 10.94
CA PHE A 58 8.53 8.93 11.31
C PHE A 58 9.83 8.99 10.51
N LEU A 59 9.76 9.44 9.25
CA LEU A 59 10.95 9.69 8.44
C LEU A 59 11.62 11.05 8.76
N LEU A 60 11.05 11.85 9.66
CA LEU A 60 11.52 13.19 10.05
C LEU A 60 11.78 14.10 8.84
N LYS A 61 11.00 13.92 7.76
CA LYS A 61 11.15 14.69 6.52
C LYS A 61 10.19 15.87 6.50
N GLN A 62 10.34 16.80 7.47
CA GLN A 62 9.40 17.90 7.70
C GLN A 62 9.01 18.69 6.44
N LEU A 63 9.96 18.99 5.55
CA LEU A 63 9.70 19.71 4.29
C LEU A 63 8.91 18.88 3.26
N GLN A 64 8.90 17.55 3.37
CA GLN A 64 8.20 16.63 2.46
C GLN A 64 6.88 16.11 3.05
N ILE A 65 6.54 16.42 4.30
CA ILE A 65 5.30 15.94 4.94
C ILE A 65 4.08 16.30 4.09
N ARG A 66 3.96 17.56 3.65
CA ARG A 66 2.82 18.00 2.80
C ARG A 66 2.71 17.19 1.52
N LYS A 67 3.84 16.84 0.89
CA LYS A 67 3.87 16.02 -0.33
C LYS A 67 3.50 14.56 -0.04
N MET A 68 3.94 14.00 1.08
CA MET A 68 3.62 12.64 1.50
C MET A 68 2.14 12.47 1.86
N VAL A 69 1.57 13.46 2.55
CA VAL A 69 0.13 13.52 2.83
C VAL A 69 -0.67 13.61 1.55
N LEU A 70 -0.32 14.54 0.65
CA LEU A 70 -0.98 14.66 -0.66
C LEU A 70 -0.85 13.37 -1.49
N ALA A 71 0.33 12.77 -1.48
CA ALA A 71 0.58 11.51 -2.15
C ALA A 71 -0.31 10.40 -1.59
N GLY A 72 -0.45 10.30 -0.27
CA GLY A 72 -1.35 9.34 0.38
C GLY A 72 -2.81 9.55 0.00
N PHE A 73 -3.31 10.79 0.10
CA PHE A 73 -4.69 11.15 -0.26
C PHE A 73 -5.06 10.83 -1.71
N ILE A 74 -4.11 10.90 -2.63
CA ILE A 74 -4.36 10.66 -4.05
C ILE A 74 -4.11 9.20 -4.42
N SER A 75 -2.96 8.66 -4.04
CA SER A 75 -2.52 7.32 -4.49
C SER A 75 -3.39 6.20 -3.95
N VAL A 76 -3.78 6.25 -2.67
CA VAL A 76 -4.51 5.14 -2.04
C VAL A 76 -5.91 4.99 -2.62
N PRO A 77 -6.75 6.04 -2.72
CA PRO A 77 -8.05 5.91 -3.38
C PRO A 77 -7.91 5.53 -4.84
N ILE A 78 -7.04 6.22 -5.61
CA ILE A 78 -6.93 5.92 -7.05
C ILE A 78 -6.48 4.48 -7.27
N GLY A 79 -5.47 4.00 -6.55
CA GLY A 79 -5.01 2.62 -6.72
C GLY A 79 -6.04 1.59 -6.22
N PHE A 80 -6.74 1.86 -5.11
CA PHE A 80 -7.79 0.97 -4.61
C PHE A 80 -8.93 0.85 -5.64
N TRP A 81 -9.51 1.97 -6.05
CA TRP A 81 -10.66 1.98 -6.97
C TRP A 81 -10.31 1.53 -8.39
N SER A 82 -9.11 1.86 -8.89
CA SER A 82 -8.67 1.36 -10.20
C SER A 82 -8.52 -0.17 -10.20
N ALA A 83 -8.08 -0.77 -9.09
CA ALA A 83 -7.98 -2.22 -8.98
C ALA A 83 -9.37 -2.89 -8.95
N PHE A 84 -10.37 -2.28 -8.29
CA PHE A 84 -11.75 -2.79 -8.33
C PHE A 84 -12.36 -2.71 -9.75
N ILE A 85 -12.13 -1.61 -10.47
CA ILE A 85 -12.58 -1.47 -11.86
C ILE A 85 -11.88 -2.49 -12.76
N LEU A 86 -10.58 -2.72 -12.56
CA LEU A 86 -9.82 -3.74 -13.28
C LEU A 86 -10.32 -5.15 -12.96
N ALA A 87 -10.55 -5.48 -11.69
CA ALA A 87 -11.06 -6.79 -11.28
C ALA A 87 -12.45 -7.04 -11.88
N GLY A 88 -13.38 -6.09 -11.73
CA GLY A 88 -14.72 -6.19 -12.34
C GLY A 88 -14.69 -6.24 -13.87
N GLY A 89 -13.75 -5.53 -14.51
CA GLY A 89 -13.54 -5.60 -15.96
C GLY A 89 -13.02 -6.95 -16.44
N VAL A 90 -12.14 -7.58 -15.65
CA VAL A 90 -11.59 -8.92 -15.93
C VAL A 90 -12.66 -10.00 -15.76
N ASP A 91 -13.50 -9.90 -14.73
CA ASP A 91 -14.63 -10.83 -14.53
C ASP A 91 -15.64 -10.75 -15.68
N LEU A 92 -15.93 -9.54 -16.18
CA LEU A 92 -16.73 -9.32 -17.38
C LEU A 92 -16.11 -9.99 -18.61
N LEU A 93 -14.80 -9.86 -18.78
CA LEU A 93 -14.06 -10.47 -19.89
C LEU A 93 -14.10 -12.01 -19.82
N PHE A 94 -13.93 -12.59 -18.63
CA PHE A 94 -13.98 -14.04 -18.45
C PHE A 94 -15.38 -14.61 -18.65
N SER A 95 -16.40 -13.90 -18.19
CA SER A 95 -17.80 -14.24 -18.44
C SER A 95 -18.12 -14.26 -19.95
N LEU A 96 -17.60 -13.27 -20.70
CA LEU A 96 -17.74 -13.20 -22.16
C LEU A 96 -17.07 -14.37 -22.91
N ILE A 97 -16.03 -14.98 -22.33
CA ILE A 97 -15.29 -16.12 -22.92
C ILE A 97 -15.85 -17.47 -22.40
N GLY A 98 -16.90 -17.46 -21.57
CA GLY A 98 -17.53 -18.67 -21.03
C GLY A 98 -16.73 -19.34 -19.92
N VAL A 99 -15.81 -18.63 -19.27
CA VAL A 99 -15.05 -19.12 -18.12
C VAL A 99 -15.84 -18.79 -16.84
N ASN A 100 -16.22 -19.82 -16.07
CA ASN A 100 -16.88 -19.64 -14.78
C ASN A 100 -15.91 -19.00 -13.77
N SER A 101 -16.01 -17.68 -13.59
CA SER A 101 -15.24 -16.89 -12.61
C SER A 101 -15.57 -17.24 -11.16
N GLU A 102 -16.66 -17.98 -10.90
CA GLU A 102 -17.06 -18.46 -9.57
C GLU A 102 -16.21 -19.63 -9.04
N ASN A 103 -15.27 -20.17 -9.82
CA ASN A 103 -14.35 -21.18 -9.32
C ASN A 103 -13.46 -20.56 -8.21
N PRO A 104 -13.43 -21.12 -6.99
CA PRO A 104 -12.65 -20.59 -5.87
C PRO A 104 -11.14 -20.50 -6.17
N ASN A 105 -10.62 -21.35 -7.07
CA ASN A 105 -9.23 -21.25 -7.53
C ASN A 105 -8.98 -20.04 -8.45
N ILE A 106 -10.00 -19.56 -9.15
CA ILE A 106 -9.93 -18.40 -10.05
C ILE A 106 -10.17 -17.10 -9.27
N SER A 107 -11.07 -17.10 -8.28
CA SER A 107 -11.33 -15.92 -7.45
C SER A 107 -10.14 -15.53 -6.56
N GLY A 108 -9.38 -16.52 -6.06
CA GLY A 108 -8.11 -16.28 -5.37
C GLY A 108 -7.06 -15.61 -6.26
N ILE A 109 -6.98 -16.00 -7.53
CA ILE A 109 -6.07 -15.40 -8.52
C ILE A 109 -6.50 -13.95 -8.84
N GLY A 110 -7.80 -13.68 -8.93
CA GLY A 110 -8.33 -12.33 -9.13
C GLY A 110 -7.91 -11.36 -8.03
N ASN A 111 -8.00 -11.77 -6.76
CA ASN A 111 -7.55 -10.96 -5.61
C ASN A 111 -6.05 -10.66 -5.67
N ILE A 112 -5.22 -11.65 -6.02
CA ILE A 112 -3.77 -11.48 -6.17
C ILE A 112 -3.46 -10.46 -7.27
N ILE A 113 -4.05 -10.61 -8.44
CA ILE A 113 -3.83 -9.72 -9.59
C ILE A 113 -4.30 -8.30 -9.25
N GLY A 114 -5.51 -8.15 -8.70
CA GLY A 114 -6.06 -6.86 -8.32
C GLY A 114 -5.16 -6.12 -7.33
N ILE A 115 -4.68 -6.80 -6.29
CA ILE A 115 -3.83 -6.20 -5.26
C ILE A 115 -2.44 -5.85 -5.81
N ILE A 116 -1.88 -6.64 -6.74
CA ILE A 116 -0.63 -6.26 -7.43
C ILE A 116 -0.84 -5.00 -8.27
N PHE A 117 -1.89 -4.92 -9.06
CA PHE A 117 -2.20 -3.73 -9.87
C PHE A 117 -2.42 -2.50 -8.99
N MET A 118 -3.14 -2.67 -7.88
CA MET A 118 -3.27 -1.62 -6.87
C MET A 118 -1.90 -1.15 -6.38
N GLY A 119 -1.03 -2.08 -5.97
CA GLY A 119 0.33 -1.78 -5.52
C GLY A 119 1.14 -1.01 -6.58
N LEU A 120 1.08 -1.46 -7.84
CA LEU A 120 1.76 -0.82 -8.96
C LEU A 120 1.29 0.64 -9.16
N ILE A 121 -0.03 0.87 -9.16
CA ILE A 121 -0.64 2.19 -9.39
C ILE A 121 -0.39 3.12 -8.21
N CYS A 122 -0.65 2.65 -6.98
CA CYS A 122 -0.40 3.41 -5.76
C CYS A 122 1.08 3.82 -5.68
N GLY A 123 2.01 2.87 -5.90
CA GLY A 123 3.44 3.11 -5.90
C GLY A 123 3.85 4.15 -6.95
N ALA A 124 3.37 3.99 -8.19
CA ALA A 124 3.64 4.93 -9.28
C ALA A 124 3.24 6.37 -8.94
N ILE A 125 2.00 6.56 -8.46
CA ILE A 125 1.45 7.88 -8.12
C ILE A 125 2.21 8.48 -6.93
N PHE A 126 2.43 7.70 -5.87
CA PHE A 126 3.11 8.18 -4.67
C PHE A 126 4.56 8.57 -4.95
N GLY A 127 5.27 7.73 -5.71
CA GLY A 127 6.62 8.00 -6.18
C GLY A 127 6.70 9.26 -7.03
N ALA A 128 5.78 9.43 -7.97
CA ALA A 128 5.71 10.61 -8.85
C ALA A 128 5.58 11.92 -8.06
N ILE A 129 4.69 11.95 -7.06
CA ILE A 129 4.40 13.16 -6.28
C ILE A 129 5.60 13.58 -5.42
N ILE A 130 6.33 12.62 -4.83
CA ILE A 130 7.41 12.93 -3.89
C ILE A 130 8.75 13.15 -4.59
N TYR A 131 9.10 12.28 -5.53
CA TYR A 131 10.43 12.22 -6.14
C TYR A 131 10.44 12.47 -7.66
N GLY A 132 9.28 12.65 -8.28
CA GLY A 132 9.14 12.97 -9.71
C GLY A 132 9.16 11.75 -10.63
N ARG A 133 9.13 11.99 -11.94
CA ARG A 133 8.93 10.94 -12.97
C ARG A 133 9.93 9.78 -12.92
N ARG A 134 11.16 10.02 -12.47
CA ARG A 134 12.22 9.00 -12.43
C ARG A 134 12.02 7.93 -11.35
N SER A 135 11.28 8.23 -10.28
CA SER A 135 11.02 7.27 -9.21
C SER A 135 9.84 6.34 -9.50
N ILE A 136 9.00 6.66 -10.48
CA ILE A 136 7.76 5.93 -10.81
C ILE A 136 8.04 4.44 -10.99
N TRP A 137 9.04 4.12 -11.80
CA TRP A 137 9.40 2.73 -12.08
C TRP A 137 9.77 1.95 -10.82
N LEU A 138 10.66 2.52 -9.99
CA LEU A 138 11.10 1.87 -8.76
C LEU A 138 9.95 1.69 -7.76
N PHE A 139 9.17 2.75 -7.53
CA PHE A 139 8.07 2.69 -6.57
C PHE A 139 6.98 1.74 -7.03
N SER A 140 6.62 1.79 -8.31
CA SER A 140 5.63 0.88 -8.88
C SER A 140 6.07 -0.57 -8.72
N THR A 141 7.25 -0.93 -9.22
CA THR A 141 7.76 -2.32 -9.15
C THR A 141 7.85 -2.82 -7.72
N VAL A 142 8.41 -2.04 -6.80
CA VAL A 142 8.57 -2.46 -5.41
C VAL A 142 7.22 -2.64 -4.72
N CYS A 143 6.29 -1.70 -4.88
CA CYS A 143 4.95 -1.83 -4.32
C CYS A 143 4.20 -3.03 -4.91
N GLY A 144 4.26 -3.25 -6.22
CA GLY A 144 3.62 -4.40 -6.88
C GLY A 144 4.16 -5.75 -6.38
N VAL A 145 5.47 -5.88 -6.20
CA VAL A 145 6.09 -7.11 -5.66
C VAL A 145 5.69 -7.34 -4.21
N ILE A 146 5.69 -6.29 -3.38
CA ILE A 146 5.26 -6.39 -1.98
C ILE A 146 3.76 -6.71 -1.87
N SER A 147 2.95 -6.25 -2.81
CA SER A 147 1.52 -6.53 -2.85
C SER A 147 1.18 -8.00 -3.15
N PHE A 148 2.06 -8.76 -3.80
CA PHE A 148 1.85 -10.19 -4.11
C PHE A 148 1.51 -11.06 -2.89
N PRO A 149 2.34 -11.13 -1.82
CA PRO A 149 2.03 -11.94 -0.64
C PRO A 149 0.76 -11.48 0.08
N PHE A 150 0.43 -10.18 0.03
CA PHE A 150 -0.82 -9.67 0.60
C PHE A 150 -2.04 -10.02 -0.25
N GLY A 151 -1.86 -10.15 -1.57
CA GLY A 151 -2.86 -10.72 -2.46
C GLY A 151 -3.26 -12.14 -2.06
N ILE A 152 -2.27 -12.97 -1.74
CA ILE A 152 -2.51 -14.33 -1.22
C ILE A 152 -3.22 -14.26 0.13
N LEU A 153 -2.77 -13.38 1.03
CA LEU A 153 -3.35 -13.22 2.36
C LEU A 153 -4.83 -12.81 2.29
N VAL A 154 -5.20 -11.87 1.41
CA VAL A 154 -6.59 -11.48 1.16
C VAL A 154 -7.39 -12.63 0.56
N GLY A 155 -6.81 -13.42 -0.34
CA GLY A 155 -7.43 -14.66 -0.83
C GLY A 155 -7.79 -15.61 0.31
N LEU A 156 -6.90 -15.78 1.30
CA LEU A 156 -7.14 -16.62 2.49
C LEU A 156 -8.22 -16.04 3.42
N PHE A 157 -8.30 -14.71 3.55
CA PHE A 157 -9.36 -14.05 4.31
C PHE A 157 -10.74 -14.20 3.65
N ASN A 158 -10.79 -14.19 2.33
CA ASN A 158 -12.02 -14.38 1.57
C ASN A 158 -12.48 -15.84 1.52
N SER A 159 -11.58 -16.80 1.73
CA SER A 159 -11.90 -18.24 1.77
C SER A 159 -12.19 -18.76 3.19
N ASP A 160 -12.42 -17.88 4.17
CA ASP A 160 -12.61 -18.21 5.59
C ASP A 160 -11.56 -19.16 6.17
N HIS A 161 -10.32 -19.04 5.69
CA HIS A 161 -9.21 -19.83 6.20
C HIS A 161 -8.98 -19.54 7.70
N PRO A 162 -8.54 -20.52 8.53
CA PRO A 162 -8.35 -20.32 9.97
C PRO A 162 -7.49 -19.12 10.38
N ILE A 163 -6.62 -18.67 9.47
CA ILE A 163 -5.77 -17.48 9.67
C ILE A 163 -6.59 -16.19 9.82
N LYS A 164 -7.77 -16.12 9.20
CA LYS A 164 -8.72 -15.01 9.33
C LYS A 164 -9.17 -14.89 10.79
N ALA A 165 -9.73 -15.96 11.34
CA ALA A 165 -10.21 -16.00 12.72
C ALA A 165 -9.08 -15.73 13.73
N MET A 166 -7.86 -16.22 13.46
CA MET A 166 -6.69 -15.91 14.29
C MET A 166 -6.39 -14.40 14.35
N ILE A 167 -6.43 -13.72 13.20
CA ILE A 167 -6.14 -12.28 13.12
C ILE A 167 -7.31 -11.45 13.64
N GLU A 168 -8.56 -11.84 13.38
CA GLU A 168 -9.75 -11.21 13.97
C GLU A 168 -9.69 -11.27 15.49
N ASN A 169 -9.36 -12.43 16.08
CA ASN A 169 -9.21 -12.57 17.53
C ASN A 169 -8.09 -11.69 18.10
N LEU A 170 -6.97 -11.56 17.38
CA LEU A 170 -5.86 -10.69 17.78
C LEU A 170 -6.28 -9.20 17.79
N LEU A 171 -7.14 -8.82 16.86
CA LEU A 171 -7.61 -7.44 16.67
C LEU A 171 -8.96 -7.15 17.33
N ALA A 172 -9.59 -8.14 17.97
CA ALA A 172 -10.93 -8.03 18.56
C ALA A 172 -11.05 -6.90 19.58
N VAL A 173 -9.96 -6.50 20.23
CA VAL A 173 -9.91 -5.35 21.16
C VAL A 173 -10.30 -4.02 20.50
N PHE A 174 -10.13 -3.91 19.18
CA PHE A 174 -10.48 -2.73 18.40
C PHE A 174 -11.88 -2.81 17.77
N GLY A 175 -12.61 -3.92 17.96
CA GLY A 175 -13.90 -4.19 17.32
C GLY A 175 -13.75 -4.87 15.96
N PRO A 176 -14.85 -4.94 15.17
CA PRO A 176 -14.80 -5.55 13.84
C PRO A 176 -13.95 -4.69 12.91
N ILE A 177 -12.88 -5.26 12.36
CA ILE A 177 -11.99 -4.59 11.39
C ILE A 177 -12.05 -5.36 10.08
N ASP A 178 -12.23 -4.64 8.98
CA ASP A 178 -12.02 -5.21 7.64
C ASP A 178 -10.54 -5.59 7.46
N LEU A 179 -10.28 -6.89 7.54
CA LEU A 179 -8.94 -7.46 7.40
C LEU A 179 -8.37 -7.29 5.99
N ASN A 180 -9.21 -7.24 4.95
CA ASN A 180 -8.76 -7.03 3.59
C ASN A 180 -8.26 -5.59 3.43
N PHE A 181 -9.04 -4.62 3.91
CA PHE A 181 -8.62 -3.23 3.95
C PHE A 181 -7.31 -3.05 4.72
N LEU A 182 -7.23 -3.62 5.93
CA LEU A 182 -6.02 -3.56 6.76
C LEU A 182 -4.79 -4.15 6.04
N ALA A 183 -4.93 -5.34 5.44
CA ALA A 183 -3.86 -6.01 4.71
C ALA A 183 -3.39 -5.17 3.51
N ILE A 184 -4.33 -4.65 2.72
CA ILE A 184 -4.05 -3.85 1.53
C ILE A 184 -3.31 -2.56 1.90
N ILE A 185 -3.83 -1.79 2.86
CA ILE A 185 -3.22 -0.51 3.27
C ILE A 185 -1.84 -0.74 3.89
N THR A 186 -1.68 -1.78 4.70
CA THR A 186 -0.38 -2.15 5.28
C THR A 186 0.63 -2.56 4.21
N SER A 187 0.21 -3.35 3.20
CA SER A 187 1.06 -3.74 2.07
C SER A 187 1.62 -2.52 1.33
N PHE A 188 0.77 -1.51 1.12
CA PHE A 188 1.15 -0.26 0.49
C PHE A 188 2.20 0.48 1.33
N GLY A 189 2.00 0.58 2.65
CA GLY A 189 2.97 1.18 3.56
C GLY A 189 4.34 0.51 3.52
N ILE A 190 4.38 -0.82 3.52
CA ILE A 190 5.64 -1.59 3.38
C ILE A 190 6.32 -1.25 2.06
N GLY A 191 5.56 -1.30 0.94
CA GLY A 191 6.09 -1.01 -0.39
C GLY A 191 6.66 0.39 -0.53
N ILE A 192 5.95 1.40 -0.02
CA ILE A 192 6.41 2.80 -0.03
C ILE A 192 7.63 2.99 0.85
N GLY A 193 7.61 2.43 2.07
CA GLY A 193 8.74 2.51 2.99
C GLY A 193 10.01 1.93 2.36
N LEU A 194 9.91 0.73 1.79
CA LEU A 194 11.02 0.08 1.10
C LEU A 194 11.48 0.87 -0.12
N SER A 195 10.56 1.40 -0.92
CA SER A 195 10.85 2.22 -2.11
C SER A 195 11.63 3.48 -1.75
N ILE A 196 11.26 4.16 -0.66
CA ILE A 196 11.98 5.34 -0.15
C ILE A 196 13.41 4.98 0.22
N GLY A 197 13.60 3.89 0.96
CA GLY A 197 14.93 3.42 1.37
C GLY A 197 15.81 3.06 0.18
N LEU A 198 15.27 2.34 -0.79
CA LEU A 198 15.98 1.97 -2.02
C LEU A 198 16.33 3.21 -2.87
N TYR A 199 15.39 4.13 -3.02
CA TYR A 199 15.60 5.35 -3.80
C TYR A 199 16.73 6.22 -3.24
N GLU A 200 16.75 6.43 -1.91
CA GLU A 200 17.81 7.19 -1.25
C GLU A 200 19.17 6.47 -1.37
N ARG A 201 19.20 5.13 -1.32
CA ARG A 201 20.43 4.35 -1.54
C ARG A 201 20.96 4.52 -2.97
N ILE A 202 20.11 4.39 -3.99
CA ILE A 202 20.49 4.56 -5.39
C ILE A 202 21.00 5.99 -5.65
N LYS A 203 20.36 6.99 -5.03
CA LYS A 203 20.77 8.38 -5.11
C LYS A 203 22.14 8.63 -4.45
N GLN A 204 22.43 7.99 -3.33
CA GLN A 204 23.74 8.07 -2.66
C GLN A 204 24.87 7.43 -3.49
N ASN A 205 24.56 6.35 -4.21
CA ASN A 205 25.53 5.64 -5.06
C ASN A 205 25.77 6.32 -6.42
N GLY A 206 25.22 7.53 -6.66
CA GLY A 206 25.50 8.32 -7.87
C GLY A 206 24.77 7.87 -9.15
N ILE A 207 23.92 6.84 -9.08
CA ILE A 207 23.18 6.30 -10.23
C ILE A 207 22.06 7.26 -10.67
N VAL A 208 21.49 8.04 -9.74
CA VAL A 208 20.57 9.14 -10.05
C VAL A 208 21.35 10.46 -9.97
N LYS A 209 21.77 11.00 -11.12
CA LYS A 209 22.42 12.32 -11.21
C LYS A 209 21.57 13.36 -10.49
N ARG A 210 22.20 14.13 -9.59
CA ARG A 210 21.62 15.35 -8.98
C ARG A 210 21.08 16.22 -10.11
N SER A 211 19.75 16.33 -10.25
CA SER A 211 19.18 17.45 -11.00
C SER A 211 19.37 18.69 -10.13
N ALA A 212 20.45 19.41 -10.39
CA ALA A 212 20.51 20.82 -10.09
C ALA A 212 19.58 21.52 -11.09
N SER A 213 18.51 22.12 -10.56
CA SER A 213 17.87 23.35 -11.02
C SER A 213 16.82 23.71 -9.98
#